data_AF-A0A444RKP4-F1
#
_entry.id   AF-A0A444RKP4-F1
#
_cell.length_a   1.000
_cell.length_b   1.000
_cell.length_c   1.000
_cell.angle_alpha   90.00
_cell.angle_beta   90.00
_cell.angle_gamma   90.00
#
_symmetry.space_group_name_H-M   'P 1'
#
loop_
_entity.id
_entity.type
_entity.pdbx_description
1 polymer ?
#
loop_
_entity_poly.entity_id
_entity_poly.type
_entity_poly.pdbx_seq_one_letter_code
_entity_poly.pdbx_strand_id
1 'polypeptide(L)'
;MAEAIGLSASIIAIVDLSAKLASHCKFYVESVQDARADFRKLLIEITSVGNAVDILQFLIDHDPDFESDQLLSLSGESGSIAGCLDALTQLKTMLPPPEDIDSGNSRLSMKSRMKNIATRLAWPLKKTRAMGLLGDIMKHKATIQLVMIGDISKDVKEIKTSVRNIQKKLTDAERHNLLNWLTTIDPSSIHGEAHAFYEEGTGDWVSRDPAWQVNRLEQKATAQ
;
A
#
# COMPACT_ATOMS: atom_id res chain seq x y z
N MET A 1 11.35 13.80 10.59
CA MET A 1 10.74 13.58 11.92
C MET A 1 9.52 14.46 12.18
N ALA A 2 9.58 15.79 12.03
CA ALA A 2 8.41 16.67 12.24
C ALA A 2 7.25 16.38 11.27
N GLU A 3 7.55 16.06 10.01
CA GLU A 3 6.53 15.73 8.99
C GLU A 3 5.79 14.42 9.29
N ALA A 4 6.49 13.39 9.79
CA ALA A 4 5.88 12.13 10.19
C ALA A 4 4.95 12.28 11.41
N ILE A 5 5.33 13.13 12.38
CA ILE A 5 4.49 13.45 13.54
C ILE A 5 3.26 14.28 13.11
N GLY A 6 3.42 15.23 12.19
CA GLY A 6 2.31 16.00 11.65
C GLY A 6 1.32 15.13 10.86
N LEU A 7 1.84 14.14 10.14
CA LEU A 7 1.03 13.17 9.41
C LEU A 7 0.20 12.28 10.34
N SER A 8 0.83 11.66 11.34
CA SER A 8 0.12 10.78 12.29
C SER A 8 -0.95 11.54 13.07
N ALA A 9 -0.66 12.76 13.51
CA ALA A 9 -1.65 13.63 14.14
C ALA A 9 -2.86 13.92 13.22
N SER A 10 -2.61 14.18 11.94
CA SER A 10 -3.66 14.44 10.95
C SER A 10 -4.52 13.18 10.70
N ILE A 11 -3.88 12.01 10.63
CA ILE A 11 -4.55 10.71 10.49
C ILE A 11 -5.47 10.46 11.70
N ILE A 12 -4.95 10.60 12.92
CA ILE A 12 -5.73 10.42 14.15
C ILE A 12 -6.92 11.39 14.19
N ALA A 13 -6.73 12.64 13.77
CA ALA A 13 -7.81 13.62 13.67
C ALA A 13 -8.91 13.18 12.68
N ILE A 14 -8.54 12.62 11.53
CA ILE A 14 -9.49 12.07 10.55
C ILE A 14 -10.28 10.90 11.13
N VAL A 15 -9.62 9.99 11.84
CA VAL A 15 -10.28 8.83 12.49
C VAL A 15 -11.31 9.29 13.51
N ASP A 16 -10.93 10.17 14.44
CA ASP A 16 -11.82 10.72 15.47
C ASP A 16 -13.00 11.51 14.85
N LEU A 17 -12.71 12.35 13.86
CA LEU A 17 -13.73 13.14 13.17
C LEU A 17 -14.72 12.25 12.40
N SER A 18 -14.23 11.21 11.73
CA SER A 18 -15.06 10.24 11.02
C SER A 18 -15.98 9.48 11.98
N ALA A 19 -15.46 9.03 13.13
CA ALA A 19 -16.28 8.36 14.14
C ALA A 19 -17.40 9.26 14.69
N LYS A 20 -17.09 10.53 14.97
CA LYS A 20 -18.08 11.53 15.41
C LYS A 20 -19.13 11.80 14.34
N LEU A 21 -18.72 11.99 13.09
CA LEU A 21 -19.66 12.21 11.98
C LEU A 21 -20.53 10.97 11.70
N ALA A 22 -19.97 9.77 11.84
CA ALA A 22 -20.73 8.52 11.72
C ALA A 22 -21.82 8.43 12.79
N SER A 23 -21.51 8.78 14.05
CA SER A 23 -22.52 8.80 15.11
C SER A 23 -23.64 9.83 14.85
N HIS A 24 -23.28 11.02 14.34
CA HIS A 24 -24.26 12.02 13.91
C HIS A 24 -25.15 11.47 12.78
N CYS A 25 -24.56 10.88 11.74
CA CYS A 25 -25.31 10.31 10.62
C CYS A 25 -26.25 9.20 11.09
N LYS A 26 -25.82 8.34 12.03
CA LYS A 26 -26.66 7.29 12.62
C LYS A 26 -27.92 7.88 13.28
N PHE A 27 -27.77 8.93 14.08
CA PHE A 27 -28.90 9.64 14.69
C PHE A 27 -29.88 10.18 13.64
N TYR A 28 -29.37 10.76 12.54
CA TYR A 28 -30.22 11.26 11.45
C TYR A 28 -30.91 10.16 10.65
N VAL A 29 -30.28 8.99 10.46
CA VAL A 29 -30.91 7.82 9.82
C VAL A 29 -32.13 7.34 10.61
N GLU A 30 -32.03 7.36 11.93
CA GLU A 30 -33.11 6.96 12.84
C GLU A 30 -34.22 8.02 12.89
N SER A 31 -33.84 9.31 12.90
CA SER A 31 -34.75 10.43 13.18
C SER A 31 -35.37 11.11 11.95
N VAL A 32 -34.79 10.96 10.75
CA VAL A 32 -35.20 11.67 9.53
C VAL A 32 -35.60 10.68 8.43
N GLN A 33 -36.90 10.52 8.17
CA GLN A 33 -37.39 9.63 7.11
C GLN A 33 -37.07 10.15 5.69
N ASP A 34 -37.33 11.42 5.41
CA ASP A 34 -37.25 11.99 4.04
C ASP A 34 -35.83 12.01 3.44
N ALA A 35 -34.80 12.00 4.30
CA ALA A 35 -33.38 12.05 3.90
C ALA A 35 -32.59 10.82 4.35
N ARG A 36 -33.28 9.76 4.79
CA ARG A 36 -32.66 8.58 5.39
C ARG A 36 -31.62 7.93 4.48
N ALA A 37 -31.90 7.85 3.18
CA ALA A 37 -30.99 7.25 2.21
C ALA A 37 -29.68 8.05 2.09
N ASP A 38 -29.77 9.37 2.10
CA ASP A 38 -28.60 10.26 2.01
C ASP A 38 -27.71 10.11 3.25
N PHE A 39 -28.30 10.11 4.45
CA PHE A 39 -27.55 9.92 5.70
C PHE A 39 -26.97 8.52 5.84
N ARG A 40 -27.63 7.48 5.31
CA ARG A 40 -27.06 6.14 5.23
C ARG A 40 -25.83 6.11 4.35
N LYS A 41 -25.89 6.76 3.18
CA LYS A 41 -24.74 6.86 2.28
C LYS A 41 -23.57 7.58 2.96
N LEU A 42 -23.84 8.74 3.59
CA LEU A 42 -22.83 9.48 4.36
C LEU A 42 -22.22 8.61 5.46
N LEU A 43 -23.03 7.91 6.24
CA LEU A 43 -22.56 7.01 7.29
C LEU A 43 -21.59 5.96 6.76
N ILE A 44 -21.96 5.26 5.68
CA ILE A 44 -21.15 4.19 5.10
C ILE A 44 -19.81 4.74 4.61
N GLU A 45 -19.85 5.81 3.82
CA GLU A 45 -18.65 6.36 3.20
C GLU A 45 -17.70 7.00 4.22
N ILE A 46 -18.22 7.75 5.20
CA ILE A 46 -17.41 8.36 6.27
C ILE A 46 -16.73 7.28 7.12
N THR A 47 -17.47 6.23 7.49
CA THR A 47 -16.90 5.09 8.23
C THR A 47 -15.81 4.41 7.40
N SER A 48 -16.05 4.24 6.09
CA SER A 48 -15.09 3.62 5.20
C SER A 48 -13.79 4.42 5.04
N VAL A 49 -13.87 5.75 5.08
CA VAL A 49 -12.69 6.63 5.04
C VAL A 49 -11.93 6.53 6.36
N GLY A 50 -12.62 6.61 7.50
CA GLY A 50 -11.98 6.43 8.81
C GLY A 50 -11.19 5.12 8.89
N ASN A 51 -11.79 4.01 8.44
CA ASN A 51 -11.10 2.71 8.38
C ASN A 51 -9.90 2.72 7.43
N ALA A 52 -9.99 3.36 6.26
CA ALA A 52 -8.88 3.40 5.31
C ALA A 52 -7.66 4.13 5.89
N VAL A 53 -7.88 5.24 6.58
CA VAL A 53 -6.79 6.01 7.19
C VAL A 53 -6.27 5.35 8.48
N ASP A 54 -7.11 4.61 9.20
CA ASP A 54 -6.69 3.78 10.33
C ASP A 54 -5.76 2.63 9.90
N ILE A 55 -6.08 1.97 8.78
CA ILE A 55 -5.17 0.97 8.18
C ILE A 55 -3.86 1.62 7.74
N LEU A 56 -3.90 2.84 7.18
CA LEU A 56 -2.69 3.59 6.86
C LEU A 56 -1.84 3.86 8.11
N GLN A 57 -2.45 4.25 9.24
CA GLN A 57 -1.74 4.42 10.50
C GLN A 57 -1.07 3.12 10.96
N PHE A 58 -1.81 2.01 10.88
CA PHE A 58 -1.28 0.69 11.22
C PHE A 58 -0.03 0.35 10.39
N LEU A 59 -0.05 0.60 9.09
CA LEU A 59 1.11 0.39 8.22
C LEU A 59 2.28 1.29 8.60
N ILE A 60 2.05 2.59 8.81
CA ILE A 60 3.10 3.53 9.23
C ILE A 60 3.77 3.09 10.54
N ASP A 61 3.00 2.54 11.48
CA ASP A 61 3.51 2.16 12.80
C ASP A 61 4.26 0.82 12.81
N HIS A 62 3.90 -0.11 11.91
CA HIS A 62 4.38 -1.49 11.95
C HIS A 62 5.28 -1.88 10.77
N ASP A 63 5.33 -1.06 9.72
CA ASP A 63 6.15 -1.28 8.55
C ASP A 63 7.25 -0.20 8.44
N PRO A 64 8.50 -0.50 8.84
CA PRO A 64 9.59 0.45 8.76
C PRO A 64 10.04 0.74 7.32
N ASP A 65 9.68 -0.13 6.36
CA ASP A 65 10.05 -0.02 4.95
C ASP A 65 8.96 0.68 4.12
N PHE A 66 7.82 0.98 4.73
CA PHE A 66 6.73 1.74 4.13
C PHE A 66 7.25 3.07 3.58
N GLU A 67 7.26 3.21 2.25
CA GLU A 67 8.10 4.22 1.59
C GLU A 67 7.74 5.65 1.97
N SER A 68 8.72 6.36 2.54
CA SER A 68 8.60 7.78 2.89
C SER A 68 8.27 8.66 1.69
N ASP A 69 8.73 8.34 0.48
CA ASP A 69 8.45 9.14 -0.73
C ASP A 69 6.96 9.10 -1.12
N GLN A 70 6.31 7.94 -0.97
CA GLN A 70 4.88 7.82 -1.24
C GLN A 70 4.04 8.44 -0.12
N LEU A 71 4.50 8.34 1.14
CA LEU A 71 3.93 9.09 2.27
C LEU A 71 4.03 10.60 2.09
N LEU A 72 5.16 11.09 1.57
CA LEU A 72 5.36 12.50 1.25
C LEU A 72 4.39 12.97 0.17
N SER A 73 3.96 12.11 -0.75
CA SER A 73 2.92 12.45 -1.73
C SER A 73 1.52 12.60 -1.12
N LEU A 74 1.26 11.92 0.00
CA LEU A 74 0.01 12.06 0.76
C LEU A 74 0.06 13.24 1.75
N SER A 75 1.27 13.57 2.19
CA SER A 75 1.60 14.65 3.13
C SER A 75 1.75 15.98 2.41
N GLY A 76 1.47 17.08 3.11
CA GLY A 76 1.58 18.43 2.55
C GLY A 76 0.27 19.21 2.61
N GLU A 77 0.37 20.53 2.47
CA GLU A 77 -0.73 21.48 2.66
C GLU A 77 -1.86 21.28 1.62
N SER A 78 -1.54 20.70 0.46
CA SER A 78 -2.47 20.27 -0.59
C SER A 78 -2.55 18.74 -0.76
N GLY A 79 -2.00 17.99 0.20
CA GLY A 79 -1.97 16.53 0.19
C GLY A 79 -3.35 15.91 0.41
N SER A 80 -3.50 14.63 0.06
CA SER A 80 -4.79 13.93 0.18
C SER A 80 -5.28 13.81 1.63
N ILE A 81 -4.37 13.78 2.60
CA ILE A 81 -4.72 13.71 4.02
C ILE A 81 -5.24 15.07 4.52
N ALA A 82 -4.55 16.17 4.19
CA ALA A 82 -5.01 17.51 4.53
C ALA A 82 -6.36 17.84 3.86
N GLY A 83 -6.51 17.51 2.57
CA GLY A 83 -7.78 17.69 1.85
C GLY A 83 -8.93 16.84 2.42
N CYS A 84 -8.64 15.61 2.86
CA CYS A 84 -9.64 14.77 3.53
C CYS A 84 -10.08 15.37 4.88
N LEU A 85 -9.11 15.84 5.68
CA LEU A 85 -9.39 16.47 6.98
C LEU A 85 -10.21 17.76 6.82
N ASP A 86 -9.87 18.61 5.85
CA ASP A 86 -10.64 19.83 5.56
C ASP A 86 -12.06 19.49 5.11
N ALA A 87 -12.23 18.56 4.17
CA ALA A 87 -13.54 18.17 3.67
C ALA A 87 -14.43 17.54 4.77
N LEU A 88 -13.86 16.71 5.66
CA LEU A 88 -14.57 16.19 6.82
C LEU A 88 -14.93 17.29 7.82
N THR A 89 -14.05 18.27 8.03
CA THR A 89 -14.31 19.40 8.93
C THR A 89 -15.46 20.26 8.39
N GLN A 90 -15.44 20.57 7.09
CA GLN A 90 -16.54 21.25 6.42
C GLN A 90 -17.84 20.44 6.53
N LEU A 91 -17.79 19.12 6.36
CA LEU A 91 -18.96 18.25 6.50
C LEU A 91 -19.54 18.28 7.93
N LYS A 92 -18.68 18.31 8.96
CA LYS A 92 -19.09 18.48 10.36
C LYS A 92 -19.79 19.81 10.61
N THR A 93 -19.34 20.92 10.00
CA THR A 93 -20.05 22.21 10.15
C THR A 93 -21.47 22.17 9.58
N MET A 94 -21.72 21.32 8.57
CA MET A 94 -23.06 21.13 8.00
C MET A 94 -23.94 20.21 8.84
N LEU A 95 -23.32 19.33 9.61
CA LEU A 95 -23.96 18.27 10.39
C LEU A 95 -23.72 18.47 11.90
N PRO A 96 -24.43 19.44 12.52
CA PRO A 96 -24.21 19.78 13.93
C PRO A 96 -24.53 18.62 14.89
N PRO A 97 -23.96 18.63 16.10
CA PRO A 97 -24.14 17.56 17.08
C PRO A 97 -25.60 17.37 17.51
N PRO A 98 -26.00 16.13 17.82
CA PRO A 98 -27.27 15.85 18.48
C PRO A 98 -27.37 16.49 19.87
N GLU A 99 -26.26 16.70 20.59
CA GLU A 99 -26.28 17.23 21.96
C GLU A 99 -26.65 18.72 22.07
N ASP A 100 -26.45 19.51 21.01
CA ASP A 100 -27.01 20.88 20.87
C ASP A 100 -28.54 20.87 20.67
N ILE A 101 -29.18 19.70 20.74
CA ILE A 101 -30.64 19.52 20.74
C ILE A 101 -31.17 19.32 22.17
N ASP A 102 -30.32 18.92 23.14
CA ASP A 102 -30.76 18.39 24.44
C ASP A 102 -30.33 19.19 25.69
N SER A 103 -29.60 20.30 25.55
CA SER A 103 -29.36 21.19 26.70
C SER A 103 -30.60 22.05 27.01
N GLY A 104 -31.58 21.45 27.71
CA GLY A 104 -32.73 22.15 28.26
C GLY A 104 -33.77 21.20 28.84
N ASN A 105 -33.65 20.88 30.12
CA ASN A 105 -34.65 20.14 30.85
C ASN A 105 -36.04 20.82 30.81
N SER A 106 -37.05 19.96 30.69
CA SER A 106 -38.50 20.18 30.89
C SER A 106 -39.30 20.74 29.71
N ARG A 107 -40.23 19.88 29.27
CA ARG A 107 -41.31 20.05 28.28
C ARG A 107 -40.87 19.81 26.84
N LEU A 108 -41.26 18.63 26.35
CA LEU A 108 -41.57 18.28 24.97
C LEU A 108 -42.12 19.49 24.19
N SER A 109 -41.22 20.32 23.68
CA SER A 109 -41.56 21.59 23.07
C SER A 109 -41.40 21.46 21.57
N MET A 110 -42.44 21.94 20.89
CA MET A 110 -42.59 22.20 19.46
C MET A 110 -41.29 22.54 18.71
N LYS A 111 -40.28 23.12 19.38
CA LYS A 111 -38.91 23.39 18.88
C LYS A 111 -38.13 22.17 18.38
N SER A 112 -38.16 21.00 19.02
CA SER A 112 -37.42 19.81 18.53
C SER A 112 -38.05 19.28 17.23
N ARG A 113 -39.38 19.31 17.15
CA ARG A 113 -40.13 19.03 15.91
C ARG A 113 -39.90 20.10 14.85
N MET A 114 -39.81 21.38 15.24
CA MET A 114 -39.50 22.50 14.35
C MET A 114 -38.05 22.44 13.84
N LYS A 115 -37.08 21.99 14.65
CA LYS A 115 -35.68 21.72 14.25
C LYS A 115 -35.63 20.54 13.30
N ASN A 116 -36.44 19.49 13.51
CA ASN A 116 -36.60 18.38 12.58
C ASN A 116 -37.26 18.80 11.25
N ILE A 117 -38.17 19.79 11.26
CA ILE A 117 -38.78 20.35 10.04
C ILE A 117 -37.80 21.33 9.36
N ALA A 118 -37.05 22.12 10.11
CA ALA A 118 -36.02 23.01 9.59
C ALA A 118 -34.83 22.23 9.00
N THR A 119 -34.45 21.09 9.58
CA THR A 119 -33.47 20.18 8.97
C THR A 119 -34.06 19.47 7.77
N ARG A 120 -35.34 19.07 7.75
CA ARG A 120 -36.01 18.54 6.54
C ARG A 120 -36.07 19.54 5.39
N LEU A 121 -36.33 20.82 5.67
CA LEU A 121 -36.39 21.90 4.67
C LEU A 121 -35.00 22.40 4.24
N ALA A 122 -34.02 22.43 5.14
CA ALA A 122 -32.66 22.86 4.82
C ALA A 122 -31.78 21.73 4.26
N TRP A 123 -32.08 20.46 4.56
CA TRP A 123 -31.33 19.32 4.03
C TRP A 123 -31.28 19.28 2.50
N PRO A 124 -32.37 19.42 1.73
CA PRO A 124 -32.28 19.39 0.27
C PRO A 124 -31.36 20.48 -0.29
N LEU A 125 -31.26 21.65 0.36
CA LEU A 125 -30.32 22.72 -0.01
C LEU A 125 -28.88 22.37 0.38
N LYS A 126 -28.68 21.77 1.55
CA LYS A 126 -27.36 21.34 2.05
C LYS A 126 -26.85 20.06 1.38
N LYS A 127 -27.76 19.23 0.86
CA LYS A 127 -27.48 17.90 0.29
C LYS A 127 -26.47 17.98 -0.83
N THR A 128 -26.66 18.89 -1.78
CA THR A 128 -25.75 19.04 -2.92
C THR A 128 -24.33 19.32 -2.47
N ARG A 129 -24.17 20.20 -1.48
CA ARG A 129 -22.85 20.53 -0.93
C ARG A 129 -22.27 19.38 -0.11
N ALA A 130 -23.07 18.73 0.74
CA ALA A 130 -22.64 17.59 1.54
C ALA A 130 -22.22 16.38 0.67
N MET A 131 -22.95 16.11 -0.42
CA MET A 131 -22.61 15.05 -1.37
C MET A 131 -21.40 15.42 -2.25
N GLY A 132 -21.21 16.70 -2.54
CA GLY A 132 -19.98 17.20 -3.18
C GLY A 132 -18.76 16.94 -2.30
N LEU A 133 -18.82 17.35 -1.03
CA LEU A 133 -17.76 17.07 -0.05
C LEU A 133 -17.52 15.57 0.13
N LEU A 134 -18.58 14.76 0.15
CA LEU A 134 -18.45 13.31 0.17
C LEU A 134 -17.69 12.78 -1.04
N GLY A 135 -17.97 13.31 -2.23
CA GLY A 135 -17.23 12.99 -3.44
C GLY A 135 -15.74 13.34 -3.34
N ASP A 136 -15.41 14.49 -2.75
CA ASP A 136 -14.00 14.89 -2.55
C ASP A 136 -13.30 14.00 -1.52
N ILE A 137 -13.98 13.67 -0.41
CA ILE A 137 -13.50 12.68 0.57
C ILE A 137 -13.22 11.33 -0.11
N MET A 138 -14.12 10.87 -0.99
CA MET A 138 -13.94 9.61 -1.71
C MET A 138 -12.74 9.65 -2.67
N LYS A 139 -12.47 10.78 -3.32
CA LYS A 139 -11.27 10.95 -4.14
C LYS A 139 -10.00 10.84 -3.29
N HIS A 140 -9.95 11.53 -2.15
CA HIS A 140 -8.81 11.45 -1.24
C HIS A 140 -8.59 10.04 -0.70
N LYS A 141 -9.67 9.35 -0.31
CA LYS A 141 -9.61 7.93 0.07
C LYS A 141 -9.03 7.07 -1.04
N ALA A 142 -9.47 7.25 -2.28
CA ALA A 142 -8.97 6.48 -3.42
C ALA A 142 -7.45 6.70 -3.62
N THR A 143 -6.97 7.94 -3.46
CA THR A 143 -5.54 8.24 -3.51
C THR A 143 -4.77 7.56 -2.38
N ILE A 144 -5.28 7.62 -1.14
CA ILE A 144 -4.67 6.95 0.02
C ILE A 144 -4.57 5.44 -0.21
N GLN A 145 -5.65 4.82 -0.66
CA GLN A 145 -5.68 3.38 -0.96
C GLN A 145 -4.75 3.01 -2.12
N LEU A 146 -4.61 3.87 -3.12
CA LEU A 146 -3.69 3.64 -4.23
C LEU A 146 -2.23 3.55 -3.75
N VAL A 147 -1.83 4.45 -2.85
CA VAL A 147 -0.49 4.41 -2.23
C VAL A 147 -0.29 3.12 -1.45
N MET A 148 -1.24 2.76 -0.58
CA MET A 148 -1.17 1.50 0.17
C MET A 148 -1.08 0.26 -0.73
N ILE A 149 -1.87 0.20 -1.81
CA ILE A 149 -1.83 -0.91 -2.76
C ILE A 149 -0.50 -0.95 -3.52
N GLY A 150 0.05 0.22 -3.85
CA GLY A 150 1.36 0.34 -4.49
C GLY A 150 2.47 -0.27 -3.63
N ASP A 151 2.45 0.06 -2.35
CA ASP A 151 3.37 -0.46 -1.34
C ASP A 151 3.22 -1.98 -1.14
N ILE A 152 2.00 -2.47 -0.87
CA ILE A 152 1.72 -3.93 -0.77
C ILE A 152 2.16 -4.68 -2.05
N SER A 153 1.99 -4.07 -3.23
CA SER A 153 2.42 -4.68 -4.49
C SER A 153 3.93 -4.81 -4.62
N LYS A 154 4.70 -3.92 -3.99
CA LYS A 154 6.16 -3.99 -3.92
C LYS A 154 6.59 -5.16 -3.03
N ASP A 155 6.01 -5.29 -1.84
CA ASP A 155 6.30 -6.39 -0.91
C ASP A 155 6.01 -7.74 -1.54
N VAL A 156 4.87 -7.87 -2.22
CA VAL A 156 4.52 -9.11 -2.91
C VAL A 156 5.54 -9.47 -3.99
N LYS A 157 6.12 -8.49 -4.70
CA LYS A 157 7.18 -8.73 -5.69
C LYS A 157 8.49 -9.14 -5.01
N GLU A 158 8.82 -8.56 -3.87
CA GLU A 158 10.00 -8.92 -3.09
C GLU A 158 9.88 -10.35 -2.57
N ILE A 159 8.76 -10.69 -1.91
CA ILE A 159 8.44 -12.05 -1.46
C ILE A 159 8.56 -13.04 -2.62
N LYS A 160 7.95 -12.74 -3.77
CA LYS A 160 8.03 -13.61 -4.96
C LYS A 160 9.47 -13.83 -5.43
N THR A 161 10.32 -12.82 -5.29
CA THR A 161 11.73 -12.90 -5.68
C THR A 161 12.55 -13.70 -4.68
N SER A 162 12.34 -13.48 -3.39
CA SER A 162 12.94 -14.27 -2.31
C SER A 162 12.55 -15.74 -2.39
N VAL A 163 11.27 -16.05 -2.65
CA VAL A 163 10.79 -17.43 -2.85
C VAL A 163 11.46 -18.07 -4.06
N ARG A 164 11.56 -17.37 -5.20
CA ARG A 164 12.29 -17.88 -6.39
C ARG A 164 13.75 -18.18 -6.07
N ASN A 165 14.41 -17.32 -5.30
CA ASN A 165 15.81 -17.51 -4.92
C ASN A 165 15.99 -18.72 -4.00
N ILE A 166 15.08 -18.92 -3.03
CA ILE A 166 15.07 -20.11 -2.16
C ILE A 166 14.87 -21.38 -2.99
N GLN A 167 13.90 -21.39 -3.89
CA GLN A 167 13.63 -22.54 -4.76
C GLN A 167 14.85 -22.89 -5.60
N LYS A 168 15.51 -21.89 -6.20
CA LYS A 168 16.74 -22.10 -6.97
C LYS A 168 17.86 -22.72 -6.12
N LYS A 169 18.09 -22.19 -4.91
CA LYS A 169 19.11 -22.73 -3.99
C LYS A 169 18.81 -24.17 -3.55
N LEU A 170 17.53 -24.51 -3.32
CA LEU A 170 17.14 -25.87 -2.98
C LEU A 170 17.41 -26.83 -4.14
N THR A 171 17.08 -26.44 -5.38
CA THR A 171 17.39 -27.22 -6.59
C THR A 171 18.89 -27.39 -6.79
N ASP A 172 19.69 -26.35 -6.55
CA ASP A 172 21.16 -26.44 -6.63
C ASP A 172 21.72 -27.41 -5.58
N ALA A 173 21.16 -27.42 -4.36
CA ALA A 173 21.54 -28.36 -3.30
C ALA A 173 21.14 -29.81 -3.62
N GLU A 174 19.94 -30.04 -4.15
CA GLU A 174 19.49 -31.35 -4.64
C GLU A 174 20.39 -31.86 -5.76
N ARG A 175 20.74 -31.00 -6.72
CA ARG A 175 21.70 -31.31 -7.79
C ARG A 175 23.06 -31.67 -7.22
N HIS A 176 23.57 -30.90 -6.25
CA HIS A 176 24.85 -31.19 -5.61
C HIS A 176 24.84 -32.55 -4.89
N ASN A 177 23.75 -32.89 -4.18
CA ASN A 177 23.60 -34.20 -3.56
C ASN A 177 23.58 -35.35 -4.58
N LEU A 178 22.85 -35.19 -5.70
CA LEU A 178 22.86 -36.17 -6.78
C LEU A 178 24.26 -36.34 -7.38
N LEU A 179 24.98 -35.24 -7.61
CA LEU A 179 26.35 -35.29 -8.12
C LEU A 179 27.29 -35.99 -7.15
N ASN A 180 27.19 -35.71 -5.84
CA ASN A 180 27.98 -36.42 -4.83
C ASN A 180 27.65 -37.91 -4.79
N TRP A 181 26.38 -38.29 -4.88
CA TRP A 181 25.95 -39.69 -4.94
C TRP A 181 26.49 -40.41 -6.19
N LEU A 182 26.50 -39.74 -7.35
CA LEU A 182 27.06 -40.28 -8.59
C LEU A 182 28.59 -40.38 -8.56
N THR A 183 29.27 -39.50 -7.81
CA THR A 183 30.72 -39.44 -7.74
C THR A 183 31.25 -40.60 -6.90
N THR A 184 31.58 -41.71 -7.55
CA THR A 184 32.12 -42.92 -6.88
C THR A 184 33.62 -42.80 -6.57
N ILE A 185 34.34 -42.00 -7.35
CA ILE A 185 35.77 -41.70 -7.19
C ILE A 185 35.91 -40.19 -7.41
N ASP A 186 36.57 -39.47 -6.49
CA ASP A 186 36.82 -38.04 -6.66
C ASP A 186 37.81 -37.81 -7.82
N PRO A 187 37.36 -37.21 -8.95
CA PRO A 187 38.21 -36.99 -10.11
C PRO A 187 39.28 -35.91 -9.85
N SER A 188 39.12 -35.09 -8.81
CA SER A 188 40.02 -33.98 -8.48
C SER A 188 41.40 -34.46 -8.07
N SER A 189 41.46 -35.57 -7.31
CA SER A 189 42.72 -36.19 -6.91
C SER A 189 43.50 -36.71 -8.12
N ILE A 190 42.80 -37.43 -9.03
CA ILE A 190 43.41 -37.98 -10.24
C ILE A 190 43.84 -36.85 -11.19
N HIS A 191 43.02 -35.80 -11.33
CA HIS A 191 43.36 -34.61 -12.10
C HIS A 191 44.59 -33.89 -11.52
N GLY A 192 44.65 -33.72 -10.19
CA GLY A 192 45.78 -33.09 -9.52
C GLY A 192 47.08 -33.88 -9.70
N GLU A 193 47.02 -35.21 -9.59
CA GLU A 193 48.14 -36.10 -9.85
C GLU A 193 48.58 -36.06 -11.31
N ALA A 194 47.64 -36.17 -12.26
CA ALA A 194 47.94 -36.02 -13.69
C ALA A 194 48.52 -34.64 -14.03
N HIS A 195 48.05 -33.58 -13.37
CA HIS A 195 48.60 -32.23 -13.53
C HIS A 195 50.00 -32.11 -12.92
N ALA A 196 50.32 -32.82 -11.84
CA ALA A 196 51.67 -32.85 -11.29
C ALA A 196 52.67 -33.55 -12.23
N PHE A 197 52.20 -34.45 -13.09
CA PHE A 197 52.99 -35.03 -14.18
C PHE A 197 53.04 -34.17 -15.46
N TYR A 198 52.46 -32.97 -15.43
CA TYR A 198 52.56 -32.05 -16.56
C TYR A 198 53.99 -31.54 -16.70
N GLU A 199 54.64 -31.86 -17.82
CA GLU A 199 55.92 -31.27 -18.21
C GLU A 199 55.68 -30.05 -19.10
N GLU A 200 56.46 -28.98 -18.86
CA GLU A 200 56.40 -27.75 -19.65
C GLU A 200 56.69 -28.06 -21.13
N GLY A 201 55.74 -27.73 -22.00
CA GLY A 201 55.76 -28.07 -23.43
C GLY A 201 54.92 -29.29 -23.81
N THR A 202 54.33 -30.00 -22.85
CA THR A 202 53.35 -31.05 -23.11
C THR A 202 52.08 -30.45 -23.71
N GLY A 203 51.70 -30.91 -24.91
CA GLY A 203 50.57 -30.36 -25.69
C GLY A 203 50.96 -29.28 -26.70
N ASP A 204 52.20 -28.77 -26.68
CA ASP A 204 52.68 -27.81 -27.67
C ASP A 204 52.78 -28.39 -29.08
N TRP A 205 52.83 -29.71 -29.21
CA TRP A 205 52.79 -30.39 -30.50
C TRP A 205 51.49 -30.05 -31.26
N VAL A 206 50.36 -29.91 -30.56
CA VAL A 206 49.07 -29.52 -31.16
C VAL A 206 49.15 -28.11 -31.74
N SER A 207 49.86 -27.21 -31.07
CA SER A 207 50.06 -25.84 -31.55
C SER A 207 51.11 -25.75 -32.67
N ARG A 208 51.98 -26.75 -32.79
CA ARG A 208 53.01 -26.88 -33.83
C ARG A 208 52.56 -27.71 -35.04
N ASP A 209 51.44 -28.41 -34.94
CA ASP A 209 50.87 -29.20 -36.03
C ASP A 209 50.28 -28.29 -37.12
N PRO A 210 50.77 -28.35 -38.37
CA PRO A 210 50.25 -27.56 -39.48
C PRO A 210 48.73 -27.74 -39.71
N ALA A 211 48.19 -28.94 -39.49
CA ALA A 211 46.77 -29.23 -39.68
C ALA A 211 45.89 -28.46 -38.67
N TRP A 212 46.42 -28.19 -37.48
CA TRP A 212 45.70 -27.47 -36.43
C TRP A 212 45.83 -25.95 -36.55
N GLN A 213 46.92 -25.46 -37.13
CA GLN A 213 47.08 -24.03 -37.43
C GLN A 213 46.13 -23.56 -38.54
N VAL A 214 45.88 -24.39 -39.56
CA VAL A 214 44.94 -24.06 -40.65
C VAL A 214 43.52 -23.86 -40.13
N ASN A 215 43.00 -24.79 -39.32
CA ASN A 215 41.67 -24.68 -38.71
C ASN A 215 41.52 -23.46 -37.78
N ARG A 216 42.59 -23.10 -37.05
CA ARG A 216 42.58 -21.94 -36.15
C ARG A 216 42.57 -20.60 -36.90
N LEU A 217 43.20 -20.54 -38.08
CA LEU A 217 43.20 -19.35 -38.94
C LEU A 217 41.86 -19.18 -39.68
N GLU A 218 41.26 -20.28 -40.14
CA GLU A 218 39.92 -20.27 -40.75
C GLU A 218 38.85 -19.81 -39.77
N GLN A 219 38.87 -20.30 -38.53
CA GLN A 219 37.92 -19.86 -37.48
C GLN A 219 38.09 -18.39 -37.08
N LYS A 220 39.31 -17.84 -37.12
CA LYS A 220 39.53 -16.41 -36.88
C LYS A 220 39.03 -15.54 -38.04
N ALA A 221 39.08 -16.03 -39.29
CA ALA A 221 38.57 -15.33 -40.45
C ALA A 221 37.03 -15.36 -40.57
N THR A 222 36.35 -16.30 -39.90
CA THR A 222 34.87 -16.37 -39.87
C THR A 222 34.22 -15.60 -38.71
N ALA A 223 35.03 -15.09 -37.77
CA ALA A 223 34.56 -14.39 -36.57
C ALA A 223 34.73 -12.86 -36.66
N GLN A 224 34.97 -12.32 -37.87
CA GLN A 224 35.09 -10.89 -38.18
C GLN A 224 34.12 -10.54 -39.29
#